data_AF-A0A956DRT9-F1
#
_entry.id   AF-A0A956DRT9-F1
#
_cell.length_a   1.000
_cell.length_b   1.000
_cell.length_c   1.000
_cell.angle_alpha   90.00
_cell.angle_beta   90.00
_cell.angle_gamma   90.00
#
_symmetry.space_group_name_H-M   'P 1'
#
loop_
_entity.id
_entity.type
_entity.pdbx_description
1 polymer ?
#
loop_
_entity_poly.entity_id
_entity_poly.type
_entity_poly.pdbx_seq_one_letter_code
_entity_poly.pdbx_strand_id
1 'polypeptide(L)'
;MKRRWWGLGLVLGTALTACAAVSADPQQDGDDDGAAGAPGGTGGSTGEGGGLLEGVGGGSVIVPPVTELSCPEVAQEILVLDFRSGWWSGGGGGNFADSILRTMSEVCTTKVEYHHFEVDFRVKCSYAGGAGSCTTTQDAIASATLNQILTWFDEASWDEYTQVWILSGSEQDATDVAVSGALFDHFLSETNGSCVPALIGGGDGFITHGNAVTAELGLGEVFHMELPAPSFFSVMAEAPPYWVTVNGSTTALEDHVLFTDVTSLVDVVGNSFGQVTHGDSLVSSDRYQVIAHDSAGRPTIAVGAIDLPGDGDRPFILDAGLQRFYGIGQDASTTHYLQNLVQYLGLVGCKADIPE
;
A
#
# COMPACT_ATOMS: atom_id res chain seq x y z
N MET A 1 49.65 12.02 -53.41
CA MET A 1 48.26 11.82 -53.94
C MET A 1 47.88 10.35 -53.83
N LYS A 2 46.70 10.07 -53.24
CA LYS A 2 45.79 8.90 -53.36
C LYS A 2 45.29 8.45 -51.98
N ARG A 3 43.97 8.57 -51.78
CA ARG A 3 43.22 8.09 -50.61
C ARG A 3 42.93 6.58 -50.73
N ARG A 4 42.65 5.92 -49.60
CA ARG A 4 41.60 4.88 -49.52
C ARG A 4 41.10 4.69 -48.07
N TRP A 5 39.77 4.72 -47.91
CA TRP A 5 39.00 4.06 -46.84
C TRP A 5 38.55 2.67 -47.37
N TRP A 6 37.87 1.78 -46.65
CA TRP A 6 37.16 1.77 -45.34
C TRP A 6 37.36 0.39 -44.67
N GLY A 7 36.94 0.22 -43.40
CA GLY A 7 36.46 -1.10 -42.96
C GLY A 7 36.66 -1.47 -41.49
N LEU A 8 35.85 -0.93 -40.57
CA LEU A 8 35.61 -1.55 -39.27
C LEU A 8 34.17 -2.10 -39.28
N GLY A 9 34.01 -3.42 -39.20
CA GLY A 9 32.70 -4.07 -39.16
C GLY A 9 32.20 -4.17 -37.72
N LEU A 10 31.06 -3.58 -37.42
CA LEU A 10 30.34 -3.79 -36.16
C LEU A 10 29.33 -4.92 -36.36
N VAL A 11 29.41 -5.98 -35.56
CA VAL A 11 28.41 -7.06 -35.55
C VAL A 11 27.47 -6.83 -34.36
N LEU A 12 26.27 -6.34 -34.65
CA LEU A 12 25.15 -6.31 -33.69
C LEU A 12 24.37 -7.61 -33.82
N GLY A 13 24.46 -8.47 -32.81
CA GLY A 13 23.61 -9.65 -32.68
C GLY A 13 22.36 -9.31 -31.87
N THR A 14 21.24 -9.06 -32.54
CA THR A 14 19.92 -8.95 -31.89
C THR A 14 19.30 -10.33 -31.77
N ALA A 15 19.22 -10.87 -30.56
CA ALA A 15 18.40 -12.05 -30.28
C ALA A 15 16.93 -11.63 -30.19
N LEU A 16 16.13 -12.01 -31.18
CA LEU A 16 14.67 -11.88 -31.16
C LEU A 16 14.07 -13.17 -30.61
N THR A 17 13.65 -13.14 -29.35
CA THR A 17 12.85 -14.22 -28.75
C THR A 17 11.39 -13.98 -29.09
N ALA A 18 10.83 -14.79 -30.00
CA ALA A 18 9.43 -14.68 -30.39
C ALA A 18 8.54 -15.48 -29.43
N CYS A 19 7.75 -14.80 -28.61
CA CYS A 19 6.61 -15.42 -27.93
C CYS A 19 5.46 -15.59 -28.93
N ALA A 20 4.94 -16.81 -29.04
CA ALA A 20 3.84 -17.12 -29.95
C ALA A 20 2.52 -16.64 -29.36
N ALA A 21 1.85 -15.71 -30.04
CA ALA A 21 0.47 -15.33 -29.72
C ALA A 21 -0.48 -16.50 -30.08
N VAL A 22 -1.18 -17.04 -29.08
CA VAL A 22 -2.28 -17.98 -29.31
C VAL A 22 -3.51 -17.16 -29.74
N SER A 23 -3.89 -17.30 -31.01
CA SER A 23 -5.12 -16.72 -31.54
C SER A 23 -6.33 -17.49 -31.03
N ALA A 24 -7.15 -16.84 -30.20
CA ALA A 24 -8.48 -17.33 -29.87
C ALA A 24 -9.46 -16.99 -31.01
N ASP A 25 -10.12 -18.02 -31.55
CA ASP A 25 -11.13 -17.89 -32.60
C ASP A 25 -12.49 -17.48 -31.98
N PRO A 26 -13.19 -16.45 -32.48
CA PRO A 26 -14.53 -16.12 -32.03
C PRO A 26 -15.56 -16.91 -32.84
N GLN A 27 -16.05 -18.04 -32.31
CA GLN A 27 -17.19 -18.73 -32.92
C GLN A 27 -18.49 -18.43 -32.16
N GLN A 28 -19.45 -17.93 -32.91
CA GLN A 28 -20.77 -17.46 -32.48
C GLN A 28 -21.84 -18.55 -32.69
N ASP A 29 -23.04 -18.27 -32.17
CA ASP A 29 -24.35 -18.87 -32.45
C ASP A 29 -24.74 -20.15 -31.68
N GLY A 30 -25.91 -20.08 -31.03
CA GLY A 30 -26.52 -21.18 -30.28
C GLY A 30 -27.60 -20.74 -29.28
N ASP A 31 -28.71 -20.18 -29.76
CA ASP A 31 -29.93 -20.01 -28.95
C ASP A 31 -30.51 -21.38 -28.53
N ASP A 32 -31.05 -21.51 -27.31
CA ASP A 32 -32.22 -22.37 -27.05
C ASP A 32 -32.91 -22.04 -25.72
N ASP A 33 -34.25 -22.08 -25.71
CA ASP A 33 -35.12 -21.77 -24.56
C ASP A 33 -35.15 -22.89 -23.50
N GLY A 34 -35.18 -22.54 -22.20
CA GLY A 34 -35.27 -23.52 -21.12
C GLY A 34 -35.86 -22.96 -19.81
N ALA A 35 -37.08 -23.39 -19.45
CA ALA A 35 -37.86 -22.77 -18.37
C ALA A 35 -37.62 -23.37 -16.96
N ALA A 36 -37.77 -22.48 -15.96
CA ALA A 36 -38.31 -22.68 -14.60
C ALA A 36 -38.02 -24.01 -13.83
N GLY A 37 -37.32 -23.88 -12.69
CA GLY A 37 -37.22 -24.95 -11.69
C GLY A 37 -36.61 -24.56 -10.35
N ALA A 38 -37.41 -24.02 -9.43
CA ALA A 38 -37.13 -24.10 -7.99
C ALA A 38 -37.86 -25.33 -7.43
N PRO A 39 -37.30 -26.03 -6.42
CA PRO A 39 -37.49 -25.59 -5.04
C PRO A 39 -36.25 -25.75 -4.13
N GLY A 40 -36.31 -25.18 -2.93
CA GLY A 40 -35.19 -25.15 -1.98
C GLY A 40 -34.98 -26.43 -1.16
N GLY A 41 -33.92 -26.44 -0.37
CA GLY A 41 -33.57 -27.50 0.57
C GLY A 41 -32.72 -26.98 1.72
N THR A 42 -33.28 -26.97 2.93
CA THR A 42 -32.57 -26.66 4.18
C THR A 42 -31.60 -27.78 4.58
N GLY A 43 -30.40 -27.41 5.03
CA GLY A 43 -29.48 -28.32 5.72
C GLY A 43 -28.42 -27.51 6.46
N GLY A 44 -28.28 -27.72 7.76
CA GLY A 44 -27.28 -27.02 8.57
C GLY A 44 -26.57 -27.95 9.54
N SER A 45 -25.82 -27.34 10.46
CA SER A 45 -25.22 -27.92 11.68
C SER A 45 -23.76 -28.42 11.60
N THR A 46 -22.90 -27.61 12.25
CA THR A 46 -21.92 -27.97 13.30
C THR A 46 -20.68 -28.83 13.03
N GLY A 47 -19.55 -28.35 13.57
CA GLY A 47 -18.25 -29.03 13.72
C GLY A 47 -17.11 -28.00 13.74
N GLU A 48 -17.00 -27.12 14.75
CA GLU A 48 -16.19 -27.32 15.97
C GLU A 48 -14.71 -27.65 15.72
N GLY A 49 -13.81 -26.76 16.17
CA GLY A 49 -12.37 -27.07 16.33
C GLY A 49 -11.41 -25.90 16.06
N GLY A 50 -11.31 -24.92 16.97
CA GLY A 50 -10.32 -23.84 16.87
C GLY A 50 -10.23 -23.00 18.14
N GLY A 51 -9.02 -22.86 18.68
CA GLY A 51 -8.70 -22.33 20.01
C GLY A 51 -9.38 -21.03 20.47
N LEU A 52 -9.63 -20.97 21.79
CA LEU A 52 -9.83 -19.73 22.53
C LEU A 52 -8.60 -18.82 22.40
N LEU A 53 -8.71 -17.75 21.63
CA LEU A 53 -7.91 -16.54 21.81
C LEU A 53 -8.68 -15.59 22.72
N GLU A 54 -8.64 -15.86 24.03
CA GLU A 54 -9.10 -14.89 25.03
C GLU A 54 -8.07 -13.76 25.12
N GLY A 55 -8.46 -12.55 24.68
CA GLY A 55 -7.68 -11.33 24.92
C GLY A 55 -6.94 -10.74 23.71
N VAL A 56 -7.54 -10.72 22.52
CA VAL A 56 -7.11 -9.75 21.49
C VAL A 56 -7.59 -8.36 21.93
N GLY A 57 -6.66 -7.40 22.00
CA GLY A 57 -6.92 -6.04 22.51
C GLY A 57 -8.07 -5.34 21.78
N GLY A 58 -8.82 -4.52 22.51
CA GLY A 58 -9.76 -3.60 21.88
C GLY A 58 -8.98 -2.51 21.14
N GLY A 59 -9.48 -2.07 19.99
CA GLY A 59 -9.03 -0.78 19.45
C GLY A 59 -9.58 0.35 20.33
N SER A 60 -8.70 1.25 20.75
CA SER A 60 -9.03 2.45 21.52
C SER A 60 -8.97 3.68 20.60
N VAL A 61 -9.83 4.67 20.85
CA VAL A 61 -9.84 5.95 20.11
C VAL A 61 -8.88 6.97 20.74
N ILE A 62 -8.23 6.64 21.87
CA ILE A 62 -7.45 7.58 22.67
C ILE A 62 -5.96 7.55 22.29
N VAL A 63 -5.63 8.02 21.08
CA VAL A 63 -4.27 8.54 20.84
C VAL A 63 -4.15 9.89 21.57
N PRO A 64 -3.10 10.16 22.36
CA PRO A 64 -2.86 11.49 22.92
C PRO A 64 -2.88 12.54 21.79
N PRO A 65 -3.72 13.58 21.86
CA PRO A 65 -3.97 14.43 20.70
C PRO A 65 -2.75 15.28 20.36
N VAL A 66 -2.03 14.88 19.31
CA VAL A 66 -1.10 15.76 18.59
C VAL A 66 -1.92 16.93 18.05
N THR A 67 -1.69 18.12 18.60
CA THR A 67 -2.46 19.34 18.31
C THR A 67 -1.76 20.27 17.32
N GLU A 68 -0.45 20.11 17.16
CA GLU A 68 0.38 20.83 16.20
C GLU A 68 1.36 19.84 15.55
N LEU A 69 1.58 19.94 14.24
CA LEU A 69 2.62 19.17 13.56
C LEU A 69 3.97 19.89 13.64
N SER A 70 5.01 19.12 13.91
CA SER A 70 6.39 19.56 13.92
C SER A 70 7.29 18.40 13.47
N CYS A 71 8.57 18.68 13.26
CA CYS A 71 9.53 17.59 13.11
C CYS A 71 9.80 16.95 14.48
N PRO A 72 9.72 15.61 14.61
CA PRO A 72 10.16 14.91 15.81
C PRO A 72 11.61 15.24 16.16
N GLU A 73 11.94 15.19 17.46
CA GLU A 73 13.32 15.42 17.91
C GLU A 73 14.24 14.24 17.54
N VAL A 74 13.68 13.02 17.46
CA VAL A 74 14.39 11.81 17.01
C VAL A 74 14.44 11.70 15.49
N ALA A 75 15.58 11.24 14.97
CA ALA A 75 15.70 10.90 13.55
C ALA A 75 14.68 9.81 13.18
N GLN A 76 13.99 10.01 12.06
CA GLN A 76 12.95 9.12 11.58
C GLN A 76 13.54 8.05 10.68
N GLU A 77 13.18 6.81 10.95
CA GLU A 77 13.44 5.65 10.10
C GLU A 77 12.10 5.00 9.76
N ILE A 78 11.74 4.97 8.48
CA ILE A 78 10.45 4.50 8.01
C ILE A 78 10.65 3.25 7.16
N LEU A 79 10.01 2.15 7.56
CA LEU A 79 9.87 0.95 6.74
C LEU A 79 8.59 1.06 5.91
N VAL A 80 8.68 0.92 4.59
CA VAL A 80 7.54 0.84 3.68
C VAL A 80 7.52 -0.53 3.02
N LEU A 81 6.43 -1.27 3.20
CA LEU A 81 6.18 -2.60 2.65
C LEU A 81 5.06 -2.48 1.62
N ASP A 82 5.40 -2.69 0.36
CA ASP A 82 4.51 -2.58 -0.79
C ASP A 82 4.27 -3.96 -1.40
N PHE A 83 3.02 -4.42 -1.29
CA PHE A 83 2.56 -5.71 -1.80
C PHE A 83 1.81 -5.57 -3.12
N ARG A 84 1.76 -4.36 -3.69
CA ARG A 84 0.87 -4.02 -4.78
C ARG A 84 1.60 -3.97 -6.12
N SER A 85 1.31 -4.96 -6.96
CA SER A 85 1.69 -5.00 -8.38
C SER A 85 0.99 -3.93 -9.23
N GLY A 86 1.34 -3.94 -10.52
CA GLY A 86 0.80 -3.02 -11.51
C GLY A 86 1.43 -1.65 -11.38
N TRP A 87 0.68 -0.60 -11.72
CA TRP A 87 1.24 0.76 -11.83
C TRP A 87 1.52 1.41 -10.46
N TRP A 88 0.94 0.92 -9.35
CA TRP A 88 1.19 1.51 -8.02
C TRP A 88 2.67 1.55 -7.67
N SER A 89 3.31 0.39 -7.65
CA SER A 89 4.75 0.25 -7.71
C SER A 89 5.27 0.66 -9.10
N GLY A 90 4.53 0.32 -10.16
CA GLY A 90 5.06 0.26 -11.52
C GLY A 90 5.89 -1.00 -11.67
N GLY A 91 5.95 -1.57 -12.88
CA GLY A 91 6.81 -2.74 -13.13
C GLY A 91 8.27 -2.43 -12.79
N GLY A 92 8.71 -2.78 -11.57
CA GLY A 92 10.01 -2.42 -11.01
C GLY A 92 10.09 -1.16 -10.12
N GLY A 93 8.99 -0.61 -9.59
CA GLY A 93 9.02 0.42 -8.51
C GLY A 93 9.06 1.91 -8.95
N GLY A 94 9.05 2.21 -10.25
CA GLY A 94 9.45 3.48 -10.88
C GLY A 94 8.95 4.81 -10.27
N ASN A 95 7.95 5.45 -10.90
CA ASN A 95 7.57 6.85 -10.59
C ASN A 95 7.09 7.06 -9.15
N PHE A 96 6.54 6.00 -8.53
CA PHE A 96 6.11 5.99 -7.14
C PHE A 96 7.30 6.17 -6.20
N ALA A 97 8.31 5.29 -6.29
CA ALA A 97 9.51 5.37 -5.45
C ALA A 97 10.21 6.72 -5.62
N ASP A 98 10.39 7.17 -6.86
CA ASP A 98 11.13 8.39 -7.19
C ASP A 98 10.44 9.70 -6.74
N SER A 99 9.12 9.70 -6.57
CA SER A 99 8.36 10.90 -6.19
C SER A 99 7.98 10.88 -4.71
N ILE A 100 7.46 9.76 -4.22
CA ILE A 100 6.89 9.63 -2.87
C ILE A 100 7.98 9.42 -1.84
N LEU A 101 8.88 8.45 -2.03
CA LEU A 101 9.96 8.20 -1.08
C LEU A 101 10.93 9.39 -1.02
N ARG A 102 11.16 10.08 -2.16
CA ARG A 102 11.85 11.37 -2.18
C ARG A 102 11.16 12.36 -1.27
N THR A 103 9.87 12.65 -1.50
CA THR A 103 9.09 13.60 -0.70
C THR A 103 9.10 13.24 0.79
N MET A 104 8.88 11.96 1.14
CA MET A 104 8.96 11.47 2.53
C MET A 104 10.35 11.72 3.15
N SER A 105 11.42 11.43 2.41
CA SER A 105 12.80 11.61 2.89
C SER A 105 13.27 13.08 2.98
N GLU A 106 12.52 14.01 2.38
CA GLU A 106 12.74 15.47 2.51
C GLU A 106 12.02 16.07 3.74
N VAL A 107 11.07 15.33 4.33
CA VAL A 107 10.39 15.73 5.56
C VAL A 107 11.30 15.43 6.74
N CYS A 108 11.70 16.47 7.48
CA CYS A 108 12.49 16.33 8.70
C CYS A 108 13.81 15.56 8.47
N THR A 109 14.35 14.91 9.50
CA THR A 109 15.53 14.04 9.37
C THR A 109 15.07 12.60 9.16
N THR A 110 14.72 12.24 7.92
CA THR A 110 14.07 10.95 7.61
C THR A 110 14.92 10.06 6.68
N LYS A 111 15.16 8.82 7.11
CA LYS A 111 15.56 7.66 6.28
C LYS A 111 14.29 6.87 5.93
N VAL A 112 14.13 6.51 4.66
CA VAL A 112 13.06 5.61 4.20
C VAL A 112 13.69 4.37 3.58
N GLU A 113 13.34 3.21 4.12
CA GLU A 113 13.57 1.92 3.51
C GLU A 113 12.26 1.42 2.89
N TYR A 114 12.26 1.17 1.59
CA TYR A 114 11.08 0.70 0.85
C TYR A 114 11.35 -0.66 0.24
N HIS A 115 10.38 -1.57 0.35
CA HIS A 115 10.37 -2.85 -0.32
C HIS A 115 9.10 -3.00 -1.15
N HIS A 116 9.27 -3.22 -2.45
CA HIS A 116 8.23 -3.75 -3.32
C HIS A 116 8.37 -5.26 -3.44
N PHE A 117 7.26 -6.00 -3.37
CA PHE A 117 7.22 -7.45 -3.46
C PHE A 117 6.23 -7.93 -4.52
N GLU A 118 6.73 -8.64 -5.54
CA GLU A 118 5.96 -9.46 -6.48
C GLU A 118 6.45 -10.92 -6.41
N VAL A 119 5.63 -11.88 -6.86
CA VAL A 119 5.91 -13.33 -6.73
C VAL A 119 7.31 -13.77 -7.20
N ASP A 120 7.86 -13.11 -8.23
CA ASP A 120 9.13 -13.46 -8.88
C ASP A 120 10.29 -12.47 -8.58
N PHE A 121 10.02 -11.31 -7.99
CA PHE A 121 11.07 -10.32 -7.68
C PHE A 121 10.70 -9.35 -6.56
N ARG A 122 11.73 -8.72 -5.99
CA ARG A 122 11.57 -7.55 -5.09
C ARG A 122 12.38 -6.36 -5.55
N VAL A 123 11.97 -5.17 -5.13
CA VAL A 123 12.77 -3.94 -5.24
C VAL A 123 13.01 -3.40 -3.85
N LYS A 124 14.27 -3.26 -3.45
CA LYS A 124 14.65 -2.52 -2.23
C LYS A 124 15.11 -1.12 -2.62
N CYS A 125 14.51 -0.08 -2.07
CA CYS A 125 14.98 1.30 -2.18
C CYS A 125 15.40 1.85 -0.82
N SER A 126 16.42 2.71 -0.82
CA SER A 126 16.84 3.47 0.36
C SER A 126 16.93 4.94 0.00
N TYR A 127 16.26 5.79 0.77
CA TYR A 127 16.12 7.22 0.56
C TYR A 127 16.45 8.00 1.85
N ALA A 128 17.18 9.12 1.73
CA ALA A 128 17.46 10.06 2.81
C ALA A 128 17.73 11.46 2.25
N GLY A 129 17.07 12.50 2.80
CA GLY A 129 17.30 13.89 2.40
C GLY A 129 17.04 14.19 0.92
N GLY A 130 16.02 13.54 0.32
CA GLY A 130 15.62 13.71 -1.09
C GLY A 130 16.45 12.92 -2.10
N ALA A 131 17.53 12.26 -1.67
CA ALA A 131 18.34 11.38 -2.50
C ALA A 131 18.08 9.92 -2.15
N GLY A 132 18.13 9.03 -3.14
CA GLY A 132 17.96 7.59 -2.91
C GLY A 132 18.41 6.74 -4.08
N SER A 133 18.34 5.44 -3.90
CA SER A 133 18.62 4.44 -4.93
C SER A 133 17.79 3.18 -4.71
N CYS A 134 17.52 2.45 -5.80
CA CYS A 134 16.75 1.22 -5.79
C CYS A 134 17.56 0.06 -6.40
N THR A 135 17.38 -1.14 -5.86
CA THR A 135 17.96 -2.40 -6.36
C THR A 135 16.87 -3.44 -6.54
N THR A 136 16.64 -3.86 -7.78
CA THR A 136 15.75 -4.97 -8.12
C THR A 136 16.51 -6.29 -7.99
N THR A 137 15.96 -7.24 -7.25
CA THR A 137 16.50 -8.60 -7.13
C THR A 137 15.44 -9.61 -7.58
N GLN A 138 15.83 -10.49 -8.51
CA GLN A 138 15.01 -11.60 -8.97
C GLN A 138 15.08 -12.72 -7.92
N ASP A 139 14.04 -12.83 -7.12
CA ASP A 139 13.92 -13.72 -5.97
C ASP A 139 12.50 -14.32 -6.01
N ALA A 140 12.40 -15.64 -6.09
CA ALA A 140 11.10 -16.33 -6.06
C ALA A 140 10.51 -16.28 -4.63
N ILE A 141 9.78 -15.20 -4.32
CA ILE A 141 9.30 -14.86 -2.97
C ILE A 141 8.48 -15.99 -2.35
N ALA A 142 7.63 -16.64 -3.16
CA ALA A 142 6.80 -17.78 -2.74
C ALA A 142 7.62 -19.00 -2.23
N SER A 143 8.94 -19.02 -2.46
CA SER A 143 9.87 -20.06 -1.99
C SER A 143 10.92 -19.57 -0.99
N ALA A 144 10.89 -18.30 -0.59
CA ALA A 144 11.85 -17.73 0.32
C ALA A 144 11.70 -18.29 1.73
N THR A 145 12.82 -18.70 2.35
CA THR A 145 12.85 -19.10 3.76
C THR A 145 12.92 -17.88 4.67
N LEU A 146 12.47 -18.00 5.92
CA LEU A 146 12.56 -16.92 6.93
C LEU A 146 13.99 -16.36 7.04
N ASN A 147 15.01 -17.22 7.02
CA ASN A 147 16.41 -16.79 7.06
C ASN A 147 16.85 -15.98 5.83
N GLN A 148 16.20 -16.13 4.68
CA GLN A 148 16.42 -15.25 3.53
C GLN A 148 15.68 -13.95 3.73
N ILE A 149 14.40 -14.00 4.12
CA ILE A 149 13.54 -12.84 4.36
C ILE A 149 14.19 -11.87 5.37
N LEU A 150 14.73 -12.38 6.49
CA LEU A 150 15.44 -11.59 7.50
C LEU A 150 16.72 -10.90 6.98
N THR A 151 17.28 -11.32 5.83
CA THR A 151 18.43 -10.64 5.20
C THR A 151 18.02 -9.56 4.18
N TRP A 152 16.72 -9.29 4.06
CA TRP A 152 16.22 -8.31 3.10
C TRP A 152 16.22 -6.90 3.69
N PHE A 153 15.86 -6.76 4.97
CA PHE A 153 15.76 -5.50 5.70
C PHE A 153 17.13 -4.96 6.14
N ASP A 154 17.29 -3.64 6.35
CA ASP A 154 18.50 -3.10 7.00
C ASP A 154 18.51 -3.45 8.49
N GLU A 155 17.37 -3.23 9.15
CA GLU A 155 17.19 -3.47 10.59
C GLU A 155 16.60 -4.87 10.86
N ALA A 156 16.83 -5.40 12.07
CA ALA A 156 16.52 -6.77 12.46
C ALA A 156 15.08 -6.98 12.98
N SER A 157 14.36 -5.91 13.34
CA SER A 157 12.95 -5.95 13.77
C SER A 157 12.22 -4.64 13.48
N TRP A 158 10.89 -4.69 13.41
CA TRP A 158 10.06 -3.49 13.27
C TRP A 158 10.27 -2.49 14.41
N ASP A 159 10.57 -2.96 15.62
CA ASP A 159 10.90 -2.13 16.79
C ASP A 159 12.21 -1.32 16.65
N GLU A 160 12.97 -1.48 15.57
CA GLU A 160 14.14 -0.64 15.26
C GLU A 160 13.78 0.57 14.39
N TYR A 161 12.70 0.52 13.60
CA TYR A 161 12.14 1.66 12.86
C TYR A 161 11.31 2.60 13.75
N THR A 162 11.05 3.82 13.29
CA THR A 162 10.14 4.79 13.93
C THR A 162 8.71 4.71 13.41
N GLN A 163 8.50 4.18 12.20
CA GLN A 163 7.18 4.04 11.56
C GLN A 163 7.20 2.83 10.62
N VAL A 164 6.07 2.15 10.47
CA VAL A 164 5.88 1.11 9.45
C VAL A 164 4.67 1.43 8.57
N TRP A 165 4.84 1.40 7.26
CA TRP A 165 3.82 1.71 6.27
C TRP A 165 3.56 0.46 5.42
N ILE A 166 2.31 0.03 5.33
CA ILE A 166 1.88 -1.19 4.64
C ILE A 166 0.95 -0.77 3.50
N LEU A 167 1.40 -0.97 2.26
CA LEU A 167 0.65 -0.66 1.04
C LEU A 167 0.10 -1.98 0.50
N SER A 168 -1.22 -2.13 0.61
CA SER A 168 -1.92 -3.39 0.40
C SER A 168 -1.97 -3.80 -1.07
N GLY A 169 -1.70 -5.09 -1.33
CA GLY A 169 -1.99 -5.79 -2.59
C GLY A 169 -3.32 -6.57 -2.56
N SER A 170 -3.57 -7.37 -3.59
CA SER A 170 -4.75 -8.22 -3.81
C SER A 170 -4.34 -9.62 -4.26
N GLU A 171 -4.77 -10.67 -3.56
CA GLU A 171 -4.58 -12.06 -4.06
C GLU A 171 -5.40 -12.38 -5.34
N GLN A 172 -6.15 -11.40 -5.85
CA GLN A 172 -6.82 -11.47 -7.16
C GLN A 172 -5.89 -11.06 -8.31
N ASP A 173 -4.76 -10.38 -8.05
CA ASP A 173 -3.68 -10.23 -9.01
C ASP A 173 -2.65 -11.36 -8.81
N ALA A 174 -2.34 -12.10 -9.88
CA ALA A 174 -1.45 -13.25 -9.81
C ALA A 174 0.04 -12.86 -9.68
N THR A 175 0.36 -11.57 -9.74
CA THR A 175 1.71 -11.05 -9.51
C THR A 175 1.96 -10.60 -8.06
N ASP A 176 0.90 -10.38 -7.27
CA ASP A 176 0.99 -10.07 -5.84
C ASP A 176 1.40 -11.29 -5.02
N VAL A 177 2.09 -11.05 -3.91
CA VAL A 177 2.44 -12.11 -2.94
C VAL A 177 1.17 -12.64 -2.27
N ALA A 178 1.13 -13.93 -1.93
CA ALA A 178 0.03 -14.51 -1.17
C ALA A 178 0.16 -14.21 0.34
N VAL A 179 -0.96 -13.97 1.03
CA VAL A 179 -0.98 -13.72 2.49
C VAL A 179 -0.69 -14.98 3.30
N SER A 180 -0.71 -16.17 2.68
CA SER A 180 -0.41 -17.46 3.32
C SER A 180 1.04 -17.92 3.18
N GLY A 181 1.99 -16.97 3.06
CA GLY A 181 3.41 -17.26 2.78
C GLY A 181 4.35 -16.78 3.88
N ALA A 182 5.53 -17.39 3.98
CA ALA A 182 6.52 -17.11 5.04
C ALA A 182 6.95 -15.63 5.15
N LEU A 183 6.87 -14.86 4.05
CA LEU A 183 7.07 -13.40 4.07
C LEU A 183 5.98 -12.70 4.87
N PHE A 184 4.72 -13.01 4.59
CA PHE A 184 3.57 -12.41 5.27
C PHE A 184 3.43 -12.91 6.71
N ASP A 185 3.68 -14.20 6.97
CA ASP A 185 3.75 -14.77 8.32
C ASP A 185 4.77 -14.02 9.19
N HIS A 186 5.93 -13.66 8.65
CA HIS A 186 6.95 -12.86 9.35
C HIS A 186 6.41 -11.45 9.66
N PHE A 187 5.81 -10.78 8.69
CA PHE A 187 5.22 -9.46 8.92
C PHE A 187 4.12 -9.47 9.97
N LEU A 188 3.20 -10.43 9.92
CA LEU A 188 2.20 -10.61 10.98
C LEU A 188 2.87 -10.85 12.34
N SER A 189 3.96 -11.62 12.41
CA SER A 189 4.69 -11.82 13.67
C SER A 189 5.32 -10.53 14.23
N GLU A 190 5.86 -9.65 13.39
CA GLU A 190 6.36 -8.33 13.80
C GLU A 190 5.21 -7.36 14.17
N THR A 191 4.01 -7.53 13.59
CA THR A 191 2.82 -6.77 14.01
C THR A 191 2.35 -7.12 15.42
N ASN A 192 2.85 -8.18 16.07
CA ASN A 192 2.43 -8.56 17.41
C ASN A 192 3.35 -7.94 18.49
N GLY A 193 2.80 -7.03 19.29
CA GLY A 193 3.48 -6.45 20.47
C GLY A 193 4.34 -5.21 20.21
N SER A 194 4.78 -4.93 18.99
CA SER A 194 5.49 -3.68 18.65
C SER A 194 4.68 -2.43 19.02
N CYS A 195 5.33 -1.37 19.48
CA CYS A 195 4.70 -0.08 19.78
C CYS A 195 4.99 1.00 18.72
N VAL A 196 5.56 0.58 17.58
CA VAL A 196 5.84 1.43 16.43
C VAL A 196 4.55 1.73 15.67
N PRO A 197 4.23 3.02 15.41
CA PRO A 197 2.98 3.40 14.75
C PRO A 197 2.94 2.97 13.29
N ALA A 198 1.73 2.64 12.83
CA ALA A 198 1.51 2.01 11.52
C ALA A 198 0.61 2.84 10.60
N LEU A 199 1.00 2.99 9.33
CA LEU A 199 0.07 3.31 8.25
C LEU A 199 -0.30 2.01 7.55
N ILE A 200 -1.60 1.76 7.38
CA ILE A 200 -2.11 0.67 6.54
C ILE A 200 -2.96 1.32 5.47
N GLY A 201 -2.52 1.19 4.23
CA GLY A 201 -3.20 1.78 3.09
C GLY A 201 -3.67 0.72 2.10
N GLY A 202 -4.84 0.95 1.52
CA GLY A 202 -5.40 0.18 0.41
C GLY A 202 -6.08 1.12 -0.58
N GLY A 203 -6.65 0.56 -1.63
CA GLY A 203 -7.42 1.32 -2.61
C GLY A 203 -7.41 0.69 -3.99
N ASP A 204 -8.42 1.02 -4.79
CA ASP A 204 -8.56 0.56 -6.17
C ASP A 204 -8.57 -0.99 -6.27
N GLY A 205 -9.22 -1.67 -5.32
CA GLY A 205 -9.36 -3.13 -5.26
C GLY A 205 -8.20 -3.88 -4.59
N PHE A 206 -7.12 -3.20 -4.20
CA PHE A 206 -5.95 -3.82 -3.58
C PHE A 206 -6.04 -3.75 -2.05
N ILE A 207 -6.90 -4.61 -1.47
CA ILE A 207 -7.25 -4.58 -0.04
C ILE A 207 -6.93 -5.86 0.74
N THR A 208 -6.53 -6.96 0.08
CA THR A 208 -6.39 -8.27 0.74
C THR A 208 -5.32 -8.25 1.83
N HIS A 209 -4.16 -7.65 1.56
CA HIS A 209 -3.07 -7.57 2.52
C HIS A 209 -3.42 -6.65 3.68
N GLY A 210 -4.01 -5.48 3.38
CA GLY A 210 -4.46 -4.53 4.39
C GLY A 210 -5.48 -5.15 5.34
N ASN A 211 -6.48 -5.85 4.81
CA ASN A 211 -7.48 -6.57 5.61
C ASN A 211 -6.89 -7.72 6.44
N ALA A 212 -5.91 -8.46 5.92
CA ALA A 212 -5.24 -9.51 6.67
C ALA A 212 -4.42 -8.94 7.85
N VAL A 213 -3.71 -7.83 7.64
CA VAL A 213 -3.02 -7.11 8.73
C VAL A 213 -4.02 -6.56 9.74
N THR A 214 -5.08 -5.87 9.32
CA THR A 214 -6.05 -5.29 10.26
C THR A 214 -6.85 -6.35 11.01
N ALA A 215 -7.03 -7.55 10.45
CA ALA A 215 -7.59 -8.70 11.15
C ALA A 215 -6.66 -9.20 12.27
N GLU A 216 -5.36 -9.35 12.00
CA GLU A 216 -4.36 -9.76 13.01
C GLU A 216 -4.23 -8.72 14.14
N LEU A 217 -4.29 -7.42 13.80
CA LEU A 217 -4.33 -6.30 14.75
C LEU A 217 -5.65 -6.21 15.55
N GLY A 218 -6.57 -7.17 15.38
CA GLY A 218 -7.82 -7.21 16.12
C GLY A 218 -8.85 -6.17 15.69
N LEU A 219 -8.63 -5.44 14.59
CA LEU A 219 -9.60 -4.49 14.02
C LEU A 219 -10.66 -5.20 13.16
N GLY A 220 -10.26 -6.27 12.45
CA GLY A 220 -11.08 -7.03 11.50
C GLY A 220 -10.78 -6.66 10.04
N GLU A 221 -11.65 -7.06 9.12
CA GLU A 221 -11.63 -6.56 7.74
C GLU A 221 -12.22 -5.14 7.72
N VAL A 222 -11.37 -4.12 7.50
CA VAL A 222 -11.75 -2.71 7.59
C VAL A 222 -11.85 -2.02 6.24
N PHE A 223 -11.17 -2.54 5.21
CA PHE A 223 -11.23 -2.04 3.84
C PHE A 223 -12.35 -2.75 3.08
N HIS A 224 -13.20 -1.96 2.41
CA HIS A 224 -14.29 -2.44 1.58
C HIS A 224 -14.04 -2.10 0.10
N MET A 225 -14.04 -3.15 -0.73
CA MET A 225 -13.74 -3.07 -2.16
C MET A 225 -14.87 -2.37 -2.92
N GLU A 226 -14.58 -1.22 -3.52
CA GLU A 226 -15.55 -0.46 -4.32
C GLU A 226 -15.46 -0.81 -5.81
N LEU A 227 -14.30 -1.32 -6.28
CA LEU A 227 -14.08 -1.82 -7.63
C LEU A 227 -13.44 -3.21 -7.58
N PRO A 228 -13.95 -4.22 -8.32
CA PRO A 228 -13.39 -5.56 -8.30
C PRO A 228 -11.95 -5.58 -8.81
N ALA A 229 -11.10 -6.34 -8.13
CA ALA A 229 -9.72 -6.59 -8.53
C ALA A 229 -9.62 -7.66 -9.65
N PRO A 230 -8.50 -7.71 -10.40
CA PRO A 230 -7.47 -6.67 -10.46
C PRO A 230 -8.02 -5.51 -11.28
N SER A 231 -8.12 -4.34 -10.67
CA SER A 231 -8.68 -3.17 -11.32
C SER A 231 -7.70 -2.65 -12.37
N PHE A 232 -8.26 -1.93 -13.34
CA PHE A 232 -7.70 -0.73 -13.96
C PHE A 232 -6.19 -0.64 -14.32
N PHE A 233 -5.31 -0.68 -13.32
CA PHE A 233 -3.85 -0.55 -13.42
C PHE A 233 -3.09 -1.88 -13.52
N SER A 234 -3.81 -3.01 -13.65
CA SER A 234 -3.22 -4.35 -13.77
C SER A 234 -2.31 -4.49 -15.02
N VAL A 235 -1.00 -4.40 -14.74
CA VAL A 235 0.12 -5.09 -15.40
C VAL A 235 0.50 -4.73 -16.85
N MET A 236 -0.40 -4.25 -17.72
CA MET A 236 -0.16 -4.29 -19.19
C MET A 236 0.05 -2.95 -19.94
N ALA A 237 0.02 -1.79 -19.28
CA ALA A 237 0.26 -0.50 -19.95
C ALA A 237 1.05 0.51 -19.11
N GLU A 238 2.32 0.72 -19.46
CA GLU A 238 3.28 1.67 -18.86
C GLU A 238 2.93 3.17 -19.06
N ALA A 239 1.66 3.52 -19.29
CA ALA A 239 1.27 4.91 -19.48
C ALA A 239 1.28 5.64 -18.14
N PRO A 240 2.00 6.77 -17.96
CA PRO A 240 1.93 7.54 -16.72
C PRO A 240 0.56 8.24 -16.53
N PRO A 241 0.24 8.71 -15.31
CA PRO A 241 -0.99 9.44 -15.07
C PRO A 241 -0.85 10.82 -15.70
N TYR A 242 -1.66 11.14 -16.71
CA TYR A 242 -1.60 12.47 -17.34
C TYR A 242 -2.49 13.50 -16.65
N TRP A 243 -3.42 13.04 -15.79
CA TRP A 243 -4.37 13.91 -15.12
C TRP A 243 -4.84 13.31 -13.80
N VAL A 244 -5.15 14.24 -12.91
CA VAL A 244 -5.53 14.00 -11.53
C VAL A 244 -6.74 14.90 -11.29
N THR A 245 -7.85 14.33 -10.83
CA THR A 245 -9.02 15.13 -10.46
C THR A 245 -9.01 15.38 -8.97
N VAL A 246 -8.44 16.53 -8.61
CA VAL A 246 -8.62 17.12 -7.29
C VAL A 246 -10.06 17.59 -7.19
N ASN A 247 -10.89 16.91 -6.41
CA ASN A 247 -12.26 17.35 -6.20
C ASN A 247 -12.31 18.37 -5.06
N GLY A 248 -11.96 19.62 -5.38
CA GLY A 248 -11.88 20.76 -4.45
C GLY A 248 -13.21 21.23 -3.85
N SER A 249 -14.20 20.33 -3.70
CA SER A 249 -15.52 20.65 -3.16
C SER A 249 -16.23 19.52 -2.38
N THR A 250 -15.66 18.31 -2.28
CA THR A 250 -16.42 17.15 -1.75
C THR A 250 -15.69 16.20 -0.81
N THR A 251 -14.35 16.21 -0.73
CA THR A 251 -13.67 15.42 0.32
C THR A 251 -14.01 16.07 1.67
N ALA A 252 -14.84 15.43 2.48
CA ALA A 252 -15.19 15.93 3.80
C ALA A 252 -14.05 15.60 4.76
N LEU A 253 -13.08 16.53 4.87
CA LEU A 253 -12.01 16.50 5.85
C LEU A 253 -12.55 17.01 7.20
N GLU A 254 -12.39 16.21 8.24
CA GLU A 254 -12.69 16.61 9.62
C GLU A 254 -11.61 17.57 10.16
N ASP A 255 -11.89 18.23 11.29
CA ASP A 255 -10.91 19.05 12.01
C ASP A 255 -9.87 18.15 12.70
N HIS A 256 -8.82 17.77 11.96
CA HIS A 256 -7.74 16.88 12.42
C HIS A 256 -6.38 17.39 11.94
N VAL A 257 -5.35 17.24 12.79
CA VAL A 257 -4.03 17.84 12.57
C VAL A 257 -3.34 17.35 11.28
N LEU A 258 -3.66 16.13 10.82
CA LEU A 258 -3.22 15.57 9.53
C LEU A 258 -3.63 16.41 8.30
N PHE A 259 -4.63 17.28 8.45
CA PHE A 259 -5.12 18.17 7.38
C PHE A 259 -4.66 19.62 7.54
N THR A 260 -3.67 19.89 8.39
CA THR A 260 -2.97 21.19 8.42
C THR A 260 -2.46 21.52 7.01
N ASP A 261 -2.85 22.67 6.48
CA ASP A 261 -2.56 23.11 5.10
C ASP A 261 -3.04 22.16 3.96
N VAL A 262 -4.01 21.28 4.25
CA VAL A 262 -4.69 20.40 3.28
C VAL A 262 -6.14 20.88 3.09
N THR A 263 -6.45 21.47 1.93
CA THR A 263 -7.83 21.95 1.63
C THR A 263 -8.69 20.95 0.86
N SER A 264 -8.06 19.94 0.25
CA SER A 264 -8.69 18.90 -0.55
C SER A 264 -7.72 17.74 -0.73
N LEU A 265 -8.22 16.56 -1.02
CA LEU A 265 -7.39 15.44 -1.46
C LEU A 265 -7.82 14.98 -2.84
N VAL A 266 -6.89 14.34 -3.55
CA VAL A 266 -7.21 13.62 -4.77
C VAL A 266 -8.11 12.43 -4.44
N ASP A 267 -9.20 12.30 -5.18
CA ASP A 267 -10.13 11.18 -5.06
C ASP A 267 -10.03 10.28 -6.29
N VAL A 268 -10.04 10.91 -7.48
CA VAL A 268 -10.05 10.22 -8.78
C VAL A 268 -8.76 10.49 -9.57
N VAL A 269 -8.16 9.42 -10.07
CA VAL A 269 -6.96 9.46 -10.94
C VAL A 269 -7.30 8.85 -12.30
N GLY A 270 -6.71 9.38 -13.38
CA GLY A 270 -6.95 8.87 -14.73
C GLY A 270 -5.70 8.71 -15.58
N ASN A 271 -5.81 7.83 -16.58
CA ASN A 271 -4.70 7.41 -17.46
C ASN A 271 -4.86 7.89 -18.90
N SER A 272 -3.78 7.75 -19.70
CA SER A 272 -3.68 8.23 -21.11
C SER A 272 -4.76 7.73 -22.07
N PHE A 273 -5.49 6.68 -21.69
CA PHE A 273 -6.54 6.06 -22.49
C PHE A 273 -7.94 6.56 -22.11
N GLY A 274 -8.04 7.59 -21.25
CA GLY A 274 -9.31 8.20 -20.83
C GLY A 274 -10.08 7.37 -19.80
N GLN A 275 -9.43 6.35 -19.24
CA GLN A 275 -9.97 5.52 -18.18
C GLN A 275 -9.78 6.28 -16.82
N VAL A 276 -10.62 6.01 -15.80
CA VAL A 276 -10.50 6.53 -14.41
C VAL A 276 -10.59 5.45 -13.32
N THR A 277 -9.98 5.70 -12.16
CA THR A 277 -10.25 4.95 -10.91
C THR A 277 -10.34 5.88 -9.67
N HIS A 278 -10.88 5.36 -8.57
CA HIS A 278 -11.09 6.02 -7.28
C HIS A 278 -10.70 5.12 -6.10
N GLY A 279 -10.86 5.62 -4.87
CA GLY A 279 -10.55 4.88 -3.65
C GLY A 279 -11.52 3.73 -3.39
N ASP A 280 -11.05 2.78 -2.58
CA ASP A 280 -11.92 1.91 -1.80
C ASP A 280 -12.47 2.69 -0.59
N SER A 281 -13.32 2.07 0.22
CA SER A 281 -13.86 2.67 1.44
C SER A 281 -13.45 1.93 2.70
N LEU A 282 -13.66 2.57 3.84
CA LEU A 282 -13.55 1.95 5.16
C LEU A 282 -14.93 1.45 5.63
N VAL A 283 -14.96 0.37 6.40
CA VAL A 283 -16.14 -0.03 7.15
C VAL A 283 -16.36 0.98 8.30
N SER A 284 -17.61 1.13 8.78
CA SER A 284 -17.84 1.91 10.01
C SER A 284 -17.50 1.05 11.24
N SER A 285 -16.65 1.57 12.14
CA SER A 285 -16.24 0.90 13.37
C SER A 285 -16.22 1.87 14.56
N ASP A 286 -16.31 1.33 15.77
CA ASP A 286 -16.05 2.04 17.03
C ASP A 286 -14.57 1.99 17.46
N ARG A 287 -13.75 1.21 16.76
CA ARG A 287 -12.30 1.00 17.03
C ARG A 287 -11.38 2.06 16.42
N TYR A 288 -11.92 2.97 15.61
CA TYR A 288 -11.20 4.09 15.01
C TYR A 288 -12.13 5.26 14.72
N GLN A 289 -11.55 6.45 14.67
CA GLN A 289 -12.24 7.66 14.22
C GLN A 289 -12.01 7.85 12.72
N VAL A 290 -13.09 7.86 11.93
CA VAL A 290 -13.02 8.36 10.55
C VAL A 290 -12.77 9.87 10.58
N ILE A 291 -11.79 10.33 9.80
CA ILE A 291 -11.40 11.74 9.69
C ILE A 291 -11.49 12.28 8.26
N ALA A 292 -11.70 11.44 7.25
CA ALA A 292 -12.00 11.90 5.90
C ALA A 292 -13.01 11.01 5.17
N HIS A 293 -13.87 11.63 4.37
CA HIS A 293 -14.76 10.97 3.41
C HIS A 293 -14.45 11.42 1.98
N ASP A 294 -14.69 10.55 1.00
CA ASP A 294 -14.52 10.84 -0.43
C ASP A 294 -15.69 11.65 -1.05
N SER A 295 -15.66 11.85 -2.37
CA SER A 295 -16.71 12.60 -3.08
C SER A 295 -18.09 11.92 -3.12
N ALA A 296 -18.17 10.62 -2.81
CA ALA A 296 -19.41 9.88 -2.63
C ALA A 296 -19.89 9.89 -1.16
N GLY A 297 -19.12 10.48 -0.24
CA GLY A 297 -19.38 10.47 1.20
C GLY A 297 -19.02 9.15 1.88
N ARG A 298 -18.22 8.29 1.24
CA ARG A 298 -17.72 7.04 1.84
C ARG A 298 -16.50 7.37 2.71
N PRO A 299 -16.33 6.77 3.90
CA PRO A 299 -15.15 7.01 4.73
C PRO A 299 -13.89 6.47 4.03
N THR A 300 -12.80 7.24 4.03
CA THR A 300 -11.53 6.83 3.37
C THR A 300 -10.29 7.02 4.21
N ILE A 301 -10.27 7.91 5.21
CA ILE A 301 -9.16 7.98 6.19
C ILE A 301 -9.72 7.80 7.59
N ALA A 302 -9.06 6.98 8.40
CA ALA A 302 -9.34 6.86 9.83
C ALA A 302 -8.04 6.78 10.66
N VAL A 303 -8.15 7.14 11.94
CA VAL A 303 -7.07 7.06 12.94
C VAL A 303 -7.55 6.31 14.17
N GLY A 304 -6.63 5.64 14.87
CA GLY A 304 -6.94 4.95 16.13
C GLY A 304 -5.70 4.46 16.85
N ALA A 305 -5.93 3.69 17.92
CA ALA A 305 -4.92 3.02 18.71
C ALA A 305 -5.30 1.54 18.93
N ILE A 306 -4.31 0.67 19.04
CA ILE A 306 -4.47 -0.74 19.45
C ILE A 306 -3.84 -0.91 20.82
N ASP A 307 -4.63 -1.34 21.81
CA ASP A 307 -4.15 -1.67 23.15
C ASP A 307 -3.10 -2.80 23.06
N LEU A 308 -1.89 -2.59 23.58
CA LEU A 308 -0.82 -3.60 23.55
C LEU A 308 -0.75 -4.40 24.86
N PRO A 309 -0.12 -5.60 24.87
CA PRO A 309 0.18 -6.34 26.10
C PRO A 309 1.21 -5.62 27.01
N GLY A 310 0.75 -4.65 27.78
CA GLY A 310 1.55 -3.79 28.66
C GLY A 310 0.83 -2.46 28.89
N ASP A 311 1.46 -1.52 29.60
CA ASP A 311 0.94 -0.15 29.68
C ASP A 311 1.40 0.62 28.42
N GLY A 312 0.68 0.48 27.30
CA GLY A 312 0.98 1.19 26.06
C GLY A 312 0.09 0.84 24.87
N ASP A 313 0.06 1.73 23.89
CA ASP A 313 -0.80 1.64 22.71
C ASP A 313 0.04 1.72 21.42
N ARG A 314 -0.41 1.07 20.33
CA ARG A 314 0.09 1.32 18.97
C ARG A 314 -0.87 2.25 18.22
N PRO A 315 -0.49 3.49 17.89
CA PRO A 315 -1.25 4.35 16.99
C PRO A 315 -1.26 3.80 15.57
N PHE A 316 -2.36 3.98 14.85
CA PHE A 316 -2.45 3.61 13.44
C PHE A 316 -3.26 4.61 12.61
N ILE A 317 -2.99 4.60 11.30
CA ILE A 317 -3.75 5.30 10.26
C ILE A 317 -4.22 4.26 9.23
N LEU A 318 -5.49 4.34 8.85
CA LEU A 318 -6.07 3.62 7.71
C LEU A 318 -6.32 4.61 6.58
N ASP A 319 -5.83 4.34 5.36
CA ASP A 319 -6.17 5.13 4.15
C ASP A 319 -6.63 4.19 3.02
N ALA A 320 -7.94 4.19 2.72
CA ALA A 320 -8.54 3.37 1.66
C ALA A 320 -8.50 4.04 0.27
N GLY A 321 -7.98 5.26 0.18
CA GLY A 321 -7.91 6.04 -1.05
C GLY A 321 -6.49 6.29 -1.54
N LEU A 322 -5.58 5.35 -1.29
CA LEU A 322 -4.14 5.46 -1.57
C LEU A 322 -3.79 6.02 -2.96
N GLN A 323 -4.58 5.73 -4.02
CA GLN A 323 -4.39 6.25 -5.39
C GLN A 323 -4.22 7.78 -5.45
N ARG A 324 -4.69 8.51 -4.44
CA ARG A 324 -4.44 9.95 -4.28
C ARG A 324 -2.98 10.36 -4.46
N PHE A 325 -2.02 9.54 -4.04
CA PHE A 325 -0.60 9.89 -4.08
C PHE A 325 0.00 10.00 -5.49
N TYR A 326 -0.68 9.53 -6.55
CA TYR A 326 -0.35 9.92 -7.93
C TYR A 326 -0.52 11.44 -8.21
N GLY A 327 -1.24 12.15 -7.33
CA GLY A 327 -1.36 13.60 -7.32
C GLY A 327 -0.12 14.35 -6.87
N ILE A 328 0.90 13.68 -6.31
CA ILE A 328 2.09 14.37 -5.81
C ILE A 328 2.84 15.08 -6.95
N GLY A 329 3.22 16.33 -6.70
CA GLY A 329 3.77 17.24 -7.71
C GLY A 329 2.74 17.87 -8.66
N GLN A 330 1.46 17.46 -8.60
CA GLN A 330 0.34 18.08 -9.32
C GLN A 330 -0.64 18.80 -8.37
N ASP A 331 -0.85 18.24 -7.18
CA ASP A 331 -1.72 18.77 -6.12
C ASP A 331 -0.94 19.02 -4.84
N ALA A 332 -0.89 20.27 -4.40
CA ALA A 332 -0.12 20.68 -3.23
C ALA A 332 -0.70 20.12 -1.91
N SER A 333 -2.02 19.99 -1.80
CA SER A 333 -2.66 19.48 -0.58
C SER A 333 -2.40 17.98 -0.38
N THR A 334 -2.36 17.18 -1.44
CA THR A 334 -1.94 15.78 -1.39
C THR A 334 -0.44 15.65 -1.02
N THR A 335 0.42 16.56 -1.52
CA THR A 335 1.82 16.62 -1.06
C THR A 335 1.90 16.98 0.44
N HIS A 336 1.19 18.01 0.92
CA HIS A 336 1.15 18.34 2.35
C HIS A 336 0.61 17.18 3.19
N TYR A 337 -0.44 16.48 2.74
CA TYR A 337 -0.97 15.31 3.45
C TYR A 337 0.08 14.20 3.61
N LEU A 338 0.86 13.88 2.58
CA LEU A 338 1.98 12.93 2.71
C LEU A 338 3.01 13.40 3.75
N GLN A 339 3.33 14.69 3.77
CA GLN A 339 4.28 15.27 4.72
C GLN A 339 3.74 15.23 6.16
N ASN A 340 2.45 15.51 6.32
CA ASN A 340 1.73 15.48 7.59
C ASN A 340 1.64 14.05 8.14
N LEU A 341 1.45 13.03 7.30
CA LEU A 341 1.50 11.62 7.71
C LEU A 341 2.87 11.26 8.32
N VAL A 342 3.96 11.62 7.63
CA VAL A 342 5.33 11.39 8.12
C VAL A 342 5.59 12.10 9.44
N GLN A 343 5.15 13.35 9.58
CA GLN A 343 5.30 14.10 10.84
C GLN A 343 4.45 13.51 11.97
N TYR A 344 3.16 13.28 11.73
CA TYR A 344 2.23 12.77 12.74
C TYR A 344 2.66 11.41 13.28
N LEU A 345 2.97 10.46 12.40
CA LEU A 345 3.41 9.12 12.80
C LEU A 345 4.74 9.18 13.57
N GLY A 346 5.61 10.15 13.28
CA GLY A 346 6.84 10.38 14.04
C GLY A 346 6.65 11.03 15.41
N LEU A 347 5.49 11.63 15.67
CA LEU A 347 5.11 12.29 16.93
C LEU A 347 4.22 11.42 17.83
N VAL A 348 3.96 10.17 17.45
CA VAL A 348 3.12 9.23 18.22
C VAL A 348 3.81 7.87 18.41
N GLY A 349 3.29 7.06 19.33
CA GLY A 349 3.85 5.74 19.65
C GLY A 349 5.11 5.83 20.51
N CYS A 350 5.74 4.70 20.78
CA CYS A 350 6.76 4.59 21.84
C CYS A 350 8.12 5.25 21.53
N LYS A 351 8.32 5.77 20.32
CA LYS A 351 9.57 6.45 19.92
C LYS A 351 9.47 7.96 19.81
N ALA A 352 8.28 8.55 19.98
CA ALA A 352 8.09 10.00 19.89
C ALA A 352 8.89 10.78 20.95
N ASP A 353 8.95 10.25 22.18
CA ASP A 353 9.52 10.90 23.37
C ASP A 353 10.67 10.09 23.99
N ILE A 354 11.74 9.80 23.24
CA ILE A 354 12.99 9.26 23.81
C ILE A 354 14.02 10.39 23.99
N PRO A 355 14.06 11.07 25.15
CA PRO A 355 15.17 11.96 25.48
C PRO A 355 16.48 11.16 25.66
N GLU A 356 17.57 11.65 25.06
CA GLU A 356 18.93 11.06 25.15
C GLU A 356 19.51 10.96 26.58
#